data_AF-A0A949Q7I4-F1
#
_entry.id   AF-A0A949Q7I4-F1
#
_cell.length_a   1.000
_cell.length_b   1.000
_cell.length_c   1.000
_cell.angle_alpha   90.00
_cell.angle_beta   90.00
_cell.angle_gamma   90.00
#
_symmetry.space_group_name_H-M   'P 1'
#
loop_
_entity.id
_entity.type
_entity.pdbx_description
1 polymer ?
#
loop_
_entity_poly.entity_id
_entity_poly.type
_entity_poly.pdbx_seq_one_letter_code
_entity_poly.pdbx_strand_id
1 'polypeptide(L)'
;GTSAAILRSVQAGITLRPLTYLLGKDKEWQGVFNRRARQENREEYSITIAWREEEGRVTATRGWHLRAGDPEGYLHVTPEFPTDLSPEGRPITDLDVAEEFLERRLPKSVVPFFFYDGEHVQALAEANRAGQMRQIEKLLDIAAIETLTEYLQKVIAAWRRDGQAAEAQAEVEALRASVQQKNAEYARYEAERDDFIADIENLKREIRRNERQVDAIRAQSKQRDLPKLKERAAELSKSLEAACHTLAESLPLGAPLWANPQLVAQVGTALSEATGNANHLLAEEMQDILQRLPDRLLDEAPHAKPPLSDSQKEHYRKKLQNIFSQYIDTPGSGF
;
A
#
# COMPACT_ATOMS: atom_id res chain seq x y z
N GLY A 1 61.98 -10.92 -75.34
CA GLY A 1 60.91 -10.03 -75.79
C GLY A 1 59.68 -10.83 -76.09
N THR A 2 58.85 -11.06 -75.09
CA THR A 2 57.53 -11.69 -75.24
C THR A 2 56.51 -10.57 -75.41
N SER A 3 55.89 -10.56 -76.59
CA SER A 3 55.04 -9.50 -77.12
C SER A 3 53.94 -9.11 -76.14
N ALA A 4 53.74 -7.79 -75.98
CA ALA A 4 52.60 -7.16 -75.30
C ALA A 4 51.23 -7.64 -75.81
N ALA A 5 51.18 -8.40 -76.91
CA ALA A 5 50.00 -9.11 -77.38
C ALA A 5 49.56 -10.27 -76.45
N ILE A 6 50.50 -10.93 -75.75
CA ILE A 6 50.17 -12.05 -74.82
C ILE A 6 49.54 -11.51 -73.53
N LEU A 7 49.96 -10.32 -73.09
CA LEU A 7 49.35 -9.64 -71.93
C LEU A 7 47.97 -9.03 -72.25
N ARG A 8 47.64 -8.84 -73.54
CA ARG A 8 46.36 -8.24 -73.98
C ARG A 8 45.23 -9.24 -74.23
N SER A 9 45.48 -10.56 -74.19
CA SER A 9 44.44 -11.56 -74.46
C SER A 9 43.75 -12.13 -73.21
N VAL A 10 44.08 -11.68 -72.00
CA VAL A 10 43.24 -11.96 -70.83
C VAL A 10 42.17 -10.87 -70.75
N GLN A 11 41.23 -10.92 -71.69
CA GLN A 11 40.05 -10.05 -71.66
C GLN A 11 39.24 -10.33 -70.40
N ALA A 12 38.89 -9.24 -69.72
CA ALA A 12 38.05 -9.21 -68.54
C ALA A 12 36.77 -10.04 -68.72
N GLY A 13 36.58 -11.04 -67.84
CA GLY A 13 35.29 -11.74 -67.70
C GLY A 13 35.30 -13.25 -67.91
N ILE A 14 36.44 -13.88 -68.23
CA ILE A 14 36.50 -15.35 -68.31
C ILE A 14 36.86 -15.93 -66.94
N THR A 15 35.88 -16.50 -66.25
CA THR A 15 36.11 -17.37 -65.08
C THR A 15 36.75 -18.68 -65.58
N LEU A 16 38.07 -18.76 -65.52
CA LEU A 16 38.81 -19.98 -65.83
C LEU A 16 38.47 -21.03 -64.77
N ARG A 17 37.90 -22.17 -65.20
CA ARG A 17 37.69 -23.32 -64.30
C ARG A 17 39.07 -23.89 -63.88
N PRO A 18 39.21 -24.49 -62.70
CA PRO A 18 40.49 -24.99 -62.20
C PRO A 18 41.24 -25.89 -63.20
N LEU A 19 40.52 -26.75 -63.91
CA LEU A 19 41.03 -27.62 -64.96
C LEU A 19 41.63 -26.83 -66.15
N THR A 20 40.97 -25.76 -66.55
CA THR A 20 41.37 -24.86 -67.64
C THR A 20 42.63 -24.07 -67.28
N TYR A 21 42.79 -23.72 -66.00
CA TYR A 21 44.00 -23.08 -65.50
C TYR A 21 45.21 -24.02 -65.61
N LEU A 22 45.05 -25.29 -65.22
CA LEU A 22 46.14 -26.28 -65.25
C LEU A 22 46.52 -26.70 -66.68
N LEU A 23 45.54 -27.03 -67.53
CA LEU A 23 45.77 -27.62 -68.85
C LEU A 23 45.92 -26.63 -70.01
N GLY A 24 45.46 -25.39 -69.82
CA GLY A 24 45.36 -24.38 -70.88
C GLY A 24 43.97 -24.33 -71.52
N LYS A 25 43.70 -23.23 -72.24
CA LYS A 25 42.56 -23.05 -73.14
C LYS A 25 43.04 -22.48 -74.46
N ASP A 26 43.01 -23.32 -75.50
CA ASP A 26 43.29 -22.96 -76.89
C ASP A 26 44.57 -22.10 -77.07
N LYS A 27 44.49 -21.02 -77.86
CA LYS A 27 45.61 -20.13 -78.17
C LYS A 27 45.79 -18.98 -77.16
N GLU A 28 44.88 -18.84 -76.19
CA GLU A 28 44.81 -17.69 -75.28
C GLU A 28 45.52 -17.96 -73.94
N TRP A 29 45.46 -19.19 -73.43
CA TRP A 29 46.13 -19.61 -72.19
C TRP A 29 46.79 -20.96 -72.37
N GLN A 30 48.10 -21.04 -72.09
CA GLN A 30 48.91 -22.23 -72.42
C GLN A 30 49.05 -23.23 -71.25
N GLY A 31 48.38 -22.97 -70.13
CA GLY A 31 48.44 -23.83 -68.93
C GLY A 31 49.66 -23.57 -68.05
N VAL A 32 49.64 -24.11 -66.82
CA VAL A 32 50.73 -23.94 -65.82
C VAL A 32 51.79 -25.04 -65.93
N PHE A 33 51.46 -26.20 -66.52
CA PHE A 33 52.39 -27.33 -66.61
C PHE A 33 53.54 -27.08 -67.61
N ASN A 34 54.71 -27.65 -67.29
CA ASN A 34 55.90 -27.52 -68.12
C ASN A 34 55.69 -28.19 -69.49
N ARG A 35 55.83 -27.40 -70.56
CA ARG A 35 55.57 -27.85 -71.94
C ARG A 35 56.49 -28.97 -72.41
N ARG A 36 57.76 -28.95 -72.01
CA ARG A 36 58.73 -30.00 -72.39
C ARG A 36 58.35 -31.31 -71.73
N ALA A 37 58.04 -31.28 -70.44
CA ALA A 37 57.58 -32.46 -69.70
C ALA A 37 56.28 -33.05 -70.27
N ARG A 38 55.35 -32.21 -70.75
CA ARG A 38 54.11 -32.66 -71.42
C ARG A 38 54.36 -33.29 -72.79
N GLN A 39 55.33 -32.79 -73.56
CA GLN A 39 55.76 -33.40 -74.82
C GLN A 39 56.50 -34.74 -74.60
N GLU A 40 57.17 -34.89 -73.47
CA GLU A 40 57.84 -36.11 -73.02
C GLU A 40 56.90 -37.11 -72.32
N ASN A 41 55.58 -36.90 -72.35
CA ASN A 41 54.57 -37.72 -71.66
C ASN A 41 54.84 -37.93 -70.16
N ARG A 42 55.39 -36.93 -69.47
CA ARG A 42 55.48 -36.99 -68.01
C ARG A 42 54.11 -36.78 -67.39
N GLU A 43 53.78 -37.68 -66.47
CA GLU A 43 52.47 -37.73 -65.82
C GLU A 43 52.44 -37.01 -64.47
N GLU A 44 53.60 -36.61 -63.93
CA GLU A 44 53.70 -36.01 -62.60
C GLU A 44 54.26 -34.59 -62.65
N TYR A 45 53.54 -33.68 -61.98
CA TYR A 45 53.90 -32.26 -61.86
C TYR A 45 53.76 -31.86 -60.39
N SER A 46 54.78 -31.23 -59.82
CA SER A 46 54.71 -30.80 -58.42
C SER A 46 55.44 -29.48 -58.17
N ILE A 47 54.98 -28.81 -57.11
CA ILE A 47 55.60 -27.62 -56.53
C ILE A 47 55.95 -27.98 -55.10
N THR A 48 57.23 -27.92 -54.77
CA THR A 48 57.73 -28.12 -53.42
C THR A 48 58.25 -26.82 -52.86
N ILE A 49 57.77 -26.47 -51.67
CA ILE A 49 58.27 -25.36 -50.88
C ILE A 49 58.83 -25.94 -49.59
N ALA A 50 59.99 -25.44 -49.18
CA ALA A 50 60.56 -25.76 -47.88
C ALA A 50 60.89 -24.46 -47.15
N TRP A 51 60.48 -24.38 -45.89
CA TRP A 51 60.76 -23.24 -45.02
C TRP A 51 61.26 -23.74 -43.66
N ARG A 52 61.79 -22.82 -42.87
CA ARG A 52 62.35 -23.09 -41.55
C ARG A 52 61.49 -22.40 -40.51
N GLU A 53 61.05 -23.16 -39.52
CA GLU A 53 60.39 -22.70 -38.31
C GLU A 53 61.40 -22.78 -37.14
N GLU A 54 61.03 -22.24 -35.97
CA GLU A 54 61.90 -22.29 -34.78
C GLU A 54 62.18 -23.74 -34.35
N GLU A 55 61.22 -24.64 -34.56
CA GLU A 55 61.23 -26.04 -34.14
C GLU A 55 61.92 -26.98 -35.15
N GLY A 56 62.06 -26.55 -36.42
CA GLY A 56 62.70 -27.36 -37.46
C GLY A 56 62.30 -26.95 -38.88
N ARG A 57 62.68 -27.77 -39.86
CA ARG A 57 62.32 -27.52 -41.26
C ARG A 57 60.97 -28.17 -41.58
N VAL A 58 60.18 -27.49 -42.41
CA VAL A 58 58.94 -28.03 -42.97
C VAL A 58 59.05 -28.05 -44.49
N THR A 59 58.63 -29.15 -45.10
CA THR A 59 58.57 -29.29 -46.56
C THR A 59 57.13 -29.61 -46.96
N ALA A 60 56.52 -28.76 -47.79
CA ALA A 60 55.21 -28.99 -48.38
C ALA A 60 55.35 -29.20 -49.89
N THR A 61 54.77 -30.28 -50.40
CA THR A 61 54.73 -30.61 -51.81
C THR A 61 53.28 -30.71 -52.26
N ARG A 62 52.88 -29.82 -53.17
CA ARG A 62 51.60 -29.91 -53.87
C ARG A 62 51.86 -30.43 -55.27
N GLY A 63 51.20 -31.52 -55.65
CA GLY A 63 51.40 -32.15 -56.95
C GLY A 63 50.11 -32.53 -57.64
N TRP A 64 50.25 -32.89 -58.91
CA TRP A 64 49.19 -33.33 -59.80
C TRP A 64 49.69 -34.51 -60.62
N HIS A 65 48.92 -35.59 -60.62
CA HIS A 65 49.06 -36.70 -61.56
C HIS A 65 48.10 -36.49 -62.73
N LEU A 66 48.64 -36.36 -63.93
CA LEU A 66 47.87 -36.17 -65.15
C LEU A 66 47.69 -37.51 -65.87
N ARG A 67 46.63 -38.24 -65.52
CA ARG A 67 46.23 -39.47 -66.21
C ARG A 67 45.03 -39.20 -67.11
N ALA A 68 45.16 -39.54 -68.39
CA ALA A 68 44.09 -39.41 -69.40
C ALA A 68 43.42 -38.00 -69.50
N GLY A 69 44.15 -36.94 -69.12
CA GLY A 69 43.65 -35.56 -69.21
C GLY A 69 42.88 -35.06 -67.98
N ASP A 70 42.78 -35.86 -66.91
CA ASP A 70 42.21 -35.43 -65.63
C ASP A 70 43.35 -35.29 -64.59
N PRO A 71 43.57 -34.11 -63.99
CA PRO A 71 44.60 -33.91 -62.98
C PRO A 71 44.11 -34.29 -61.59
N GLU A 72 44.64 -35.37 -61.04
CA GLU A 72 44.45 -35.75 -59.64
C GLU A 72 45.46 -35.00 -58.77
N GLY A 73 44.98 -34.11 -57.91
CA GLY A 73 45.82 -33.31 -57.02
C GLY A 73 46.15 -34.01 -55.71
N TYR A 74 47.38 -33.88 -55.23
CA TYR A 74 47.81 -34.33 -53.90
C TYR A 74 48.55 -33.22 -53.16
N LEU A 75 48.54 -33.30 -51.82
CA LEU A 75 49.30 -32.42 -50.94
C LEU A 75 49.99 -33.28 -49.88
N HIS A 76 51.30 -33.12 -49.77
CA HIS A 76 52.11 -33.80 -48.77
C HIS A 76 52.88 -32.79 -47.96
N VAL A 77 52.77 -32.86 -46.64
CA VAL A 77 53.48 -31.96 -45.72
C VAL A 77 54.30 -32.79 -44.75
N THR A 78 55.61 -32.54 -44.73
CA THR A 78 56.56 -33.25 -43.87
C THR A 78 57.26 -32.26 -42.96
N PRO A 79 56.85 -32.16 -41.69
CA PRO A 79 57.61 -31.45 -40.66
C PRO A 79 58.72 -32.35 -40.09
N GLU A 80 59.91 -31.81 -39.86
CA GLU A 80 61.03 -32.54 -39.22
C GLU A 80 60.89 -32.66 -37.68
N PHE A 81 59.74 -32.25 -37.13
CA PHE A 81 59.44 -32.22 -35.71
C PHE A 81 58.01 -32.73 -35.45
N PRO A 82 57.73 -33.29 -34.26
CA PRO A 82 56.41 -33.78 -33.92
C PRO A 82 55.42 -32.61 -33.74
N THR A 83 54.22 -32.75 -34.28
CA THR A 83 53.10 -31.82 -34.08
C THR A 83 51.81 -32.59 -33.81
N ASP A 84 50.77 -31.92 -33.28
CA ASP A 84 49.47 -32.54 -33.02
C ASP A 84 48.85 -33.21 -34.27
N LEU A 85 49.19 -32.69 -35.46
CA LEU A 85 48.72 -33.17 -36.76
C LEU A 85 49.72 -34.11 -37.46
N SER A 86 50.95 -34.20 -36.96
CA SER A 86 52.00 -35.11 -37.42
C SER A 86 52.75 -35.69 -36.20
N PRO A 87 52.18 -36.72 -35.56
CA PRO A 87 52.86 -37.42 -34.47
C PRO A 87 54.18 -38.00 -35.00
N GLU A 88 55.28 -37.75 -34.28
CA GLU A 88 56.63 -38.22 -34.63
C GLU A 88 57.26 -37.61 -35.91
N GLY A 89 56.72 -36.53 -36.47
CA GLY A 89 57.27 -35.90 -37.69
C GLY A 89 57.01 -36.72 -38.96
N ARG A 90 55.96 -37.55 -38.95
CA ARG A 90 55.56 -38.35 -40.12
C ARG A 90 54.97 -37.48 -41.23
N PRO A 91 55.15 -37.85 -42.50
CA PRO A 91 54.56 -37.11 -43.61
C PRO A 91 53.02 -37.17 -43.53
N ILE A 92 52.39 -35.98 -43.51
CA ILE A 92 50.95 -35.81 -43.61
C ILE A 92 50.59 -35.99 -45.08
N THR A 93 49.85 -37.05 -45.38
CA THR A 93 49.43 -37.41 -46.75
C THR A 93 47.95 -37.18 -47.02
N ASP A 94 47.16 -37.02 -45.96
CA ASP A 94 45.75 -36.66 -46.04
C ASP A 94 45.60 -35.19 -46.44
N LEU A 95 44.77 -34.92 -47.46
CA LEU A 95 44.62 -33.59 -48.04
C LEU A 95 44.01 -32.60 -47.04
N ASP A 96 42.97 -33.00 -46.30
CA ASP A 96 42.25 -32.11 -45.39
C ASP A 96 43.13 -31.76 -44.19
N VAL A 97 43.84 -32.75 -43.65
CA VAL A 97 44.80 -32.55 -42.55
C VAL A 97 45.99 -31.70 -43.00
N ALA A 98 46.50 -31.91 -44.21
CA ALA A 98 47.59 -31.11 -44.75
C ALA A 98 47.15 -29.67 -45.04
N GLU A 99 45.92 -29.45 -45.50
CA GLU A 99 45.36 -28.11 -45.66
C GLU A 99 45.14 -27.42 -44.32
N GLU A 100 44.63 -28.12 -43.30
CA GLU A 100 44.51 -27.59 -41.93
C GLU A 100 45.88 -27.22 -41.36
N PHE A 101 46.89 -28.07 -41.59
CA PHE A 101 48.26 -27.79 -41.16
C PHE A 101 48.74 -26.46 -41.73
N LEU A 102 48.55 -26.21 -43.03
CA LEU A 102 48.94 -24.97 -43.69
C LEU A 102 48.09 -23.78 -43.23
N GLU A 103 46.78 -23.94 -43.07
CA GLU A 103 45.85 -22.88 -42.68
C GLU A 103 46.17 -22.34 -41.27
N ARG A 104 46.63 -23.20 -40.35
CA ARG A 104 47.07 -22.78 -39.01
C ARG A 104 48.32 -21.90 -39.02
N ARG A 105 49.21 -22.03 -40.02
CA ARG A 105 50.47 -21.26 -40.09
C ARG A 105 50.34 -20.04 -40.99
N LEU A 106 49.76 -20.23 -42.17
CA LEU A 106 49.50 -19.17 -43.12
C LEU A 106 48.08 -19.33 -43.67
N PRO A 107 47.09 -18.69 -43.02
CA PRO A 107 45.72 -18.76 -43.46
C PRO A 107 45.60 -18.30 -44.92
N LYS A 108 44.82 -19.01 -45.74
CA LYS A 108 44.56 -18.65 -47.15
C LYS A 108 44.01 -17.24 -47.29
N SER A 109 43.34 -16.72 -46.27
CA SER A 109 42.84 -15.34 -46.21
C SER A 109 43.94 -14.28 -46.20
N VAL A 110 45.16 -14.63 -45.75
CA VAL A 110 46.30 -13.71 -45.67
C VAL A 110 47.19 -13.78 -46.92
N VAL A 111 47.10 -14.87 -47.69
CA VAL A 111 47.90 -15.11 -48.90
C VAL A 111 47.84 -13.96 -49.94
N PRO A 112 46.70 -13.31 -50.22
CA PRO A 112 46.64 -12.17 -51.14
C PRO A 112 47.52 -10.98 -50.75
N PHE A 113 47.92 -10.85 -49.47
CA PHE A 113 48.79 -9.78 -49.00
C PHE A 113 50.28 -10.05 -49.25
N PHE A 114 50.66 -11.28 -49.64
CA PHE A 114 52.05 -11.65 -49.94
C PHE A 114 52.37 -11.67 -51.43
N PHE A 115 51.34 -11.69 -52.29
CA PHE A 115 51.50 -11.61 -53.73
C PHE A 115 51.43 -10.15 -54.20
N TYR A 116 52.59 -9.49 -54.25
CA TYR A 116 52.77 -8.16 -54.80
C TYR A 116 53.13 -8.25 -56.29
N ASP A 117 52.20 -7.90 -57.18
CA ASP A 117 52.54 -7.58 -58.57
C ASP A 117 52.68 -6.06 -58.69
N GLY A 118 53.74 -5.58 -59.35
CA GLY A 118 54.13 -4.17 -59.36
C GLY A 118 53.04 -3.19 -59.86
N GLU A 119 52.01 -3.69 -60.54
CA GLU A 119 50.84 -2.93 -60.98
C GLU A 119 49.82 -2.61 -59.86
N HIS A 120 49.80 -3.36 -58.75
CA HIS A 120 48.85 -3.14 -57.65
C HIS A 120 49.23 -1.97 -56.72
N VAL A 121 50.41 -1.37 -56.89
CA VAL A 121 50.88 -0.24 -56.05
C VAL A 121 50.00 1.00 -56.23
N GLN A 122 49.42 1.21 -57.41
CA GLN A 122 48.52 2.34 -57.68
C GLN A 122 47.14 2.17 -57.00
N ALA A 123 46.61 0.93 -56.97
CA ALA A 123 45.37 0.62 -56.26
C ALA A 123 45.54 0.64 -54.74
N LEU A 124 46.72 0.26 -54.22
CA LEU A 124 47.07 0.29 -52.79
C LEU A 124 47.18 1.71 -52.21
N ALA A 125 47.45 2.71 -53.05
CA ALA A 125 47.57 4.10 -52.63
C ALA A 125 46.20 4.80 -52.50
N GLU A 126 45.21 4.40 -53.29
CA GLU A 126 43.91 5.10 -53.38
C GLU A 126 42.78 4.39 -52.62
N ALA A 127 42.85 3.06 -52.39
CA ALA A 127 41.78 2.31 -51.73
C ALA A 127 42.07 2.02 -50.24
N ASN A 128 41.68 2.96 -49.39
CA ASN A 128 41.17 2.72 -48.02
C ASN A 128 42.04 1.88 -47.06
N ARG A 129 43.21 2.43 -46.66
CA ARG A 129 44.03 1.91 -45.54
C ARG A 129 43.22 1.63 -44.26
N ALA A 130 42.15 2.39 -43.98
CA ALA A 130 41.37 2.25 -42.75
C ALA A 130 40.42 1.04 -42.73
N GLY A 131 39.92 0.57 -43.88
CA GLY A 131 39.07 -0.61 -43.97
C GLY A 131 39.88 -1.91 -43.82
N GLN A 132 41.07 -1.93 -44.42
CA GLN A 132 41.97 -3.09 -44.40
C GLN A 132 42.70 -3.23 -43.05
N MET A 133 43.07 -2.14 -42.37
CA MET A 133 43.60 -2.19 -41.00
C MET A 133 42.62 -2.86 -40.01
N ARG A 134 41.31 -2.57 -40.14
CA ARG A 134 40.27 -3.20 -39.30
C ARG A 134 40.09 -4.69 -39.58
N GLN A 135 40.39 -5.11 -40.81
CA GLN A 135 40.34 -6.52 -41.20
C GLN A 135 41.57 -7.28 -40.69
N ILE A 136 42.73 -6.61 -40.64
CA ILE A 136 43.95 -7.07 -39.99
C ILE A 136 43.75 -7.19 -38.47
N GLU A 137 43.11 -6.20 -37.81
CA GLU A 137 42.73 -6.27 -36.40
C GLU A 137 41.74 -7.40 -36.09
N LYS A 138 40.77 -7.66 -36.98
CA LYS A 138 39.83 -8.79 -36.86
C LYS A 138 40.52 -10.16 -36.97
N LEU A 139 41.57 -10.26 -37.78
CA LEU A 139 42.32 -11.49 -38.00
C LEU A 139 43.34 -11.76 -36.89
N LEU A 140 43.85 -10.71 -36.24
CA LEU A 140 44.96 -10.82 -35.28
C LEU A 140 44.56 -10.96 -33.80
N ASP A 141 43.43 -10.44 -33.29
CA ASP A 141 43.06 -10.73 -31.88
C ASP A 141 41.66 -10.27 -31.36
N ILE A 142 40.61 -10.17 -32.18
CA ILE A 142 39.28 -9.69 -31.70
C ILE A 142 38.15 -10.72 -31.84
N ALA A 143 38.26 -11.73 -32.72
CA ALA A 143 37.23 -12.76 -32.87
C ALA A 143 37.06 -13.63 -31.59
N ALA A 144 38.14 -13.86 -30.84
CA ALA A 144 38.08 -14.56 -29.56
C ALA A 144 37.32 -13.75 -28.49
N ILE A 145 37.39 -12.43 -28.53
CA ILE A 145 36.70 -11.53 -27.59
C ILE A 145 35.21 -11.42 -27.93
N GLU A 146 34.86 -11.35 -29.21
CA GLU A 146 33.45 -11.34 -29.66
C GLU A 146 32.74 -12.65 -29.31
N THR A 147 33.40 -13.80 -29.54
CA THR A 147 32.86 -15.12 -29.15
C THR A 147 32.74 -15.27 -27.63
N LEU A 148 33.75 -14.85 -26.85
CA LEU A 148 33.64 -14.80 -25.39
C LEU A 148 32.47 -13.94 -24.93
N THR A 149 32.26 -12.78 -25.55
CA THR A 149 31.15 -11.88 -25.24
C THR A 149 29.81 -12.54 -25.51
N GLU A 150 29.65 -13.23 -26.64
CA GLU A 150 28.43 -13.99 -26.95
C GLU A 150 28.17 -15.12 -25.95
N TYR A 151 29.20 -15.87 -25.57
CA TYR A 151 29.07 -16.94 -24.57
C TYR A 151 28.69 -16.37 -23.20
N LEU A 152 29.32 -15.26 -22.77
CA LEU A 152 29.01 -14.58 -21.52
C LEU A 152 27.57 -14.05 -21.51
N GLN A 153 27.10 -13.49 -22.63
CA GLN A 153 25.72 -13.05 -22.77
C GLN A 153 24.72 -14.22 -22.71
N LYS A 154 25.03 -15.36 -23.33
CA LYS A 154 24.19 -16.57 -23.25
C LYS A 154 24.11 -17.10 -21.82
N VAL A 155 25.22 -17.11 -21.08
CA VAL A 155 25.26 -17.52 -19.67
C VAL A 155 24.49 -16.55 -18.77
N ILE A 156 24.65 -15.23 -18.97
CA ILE A 156 23.85 -14.21 -18.25
C ILE A 156 22.35 -14.37 -18.56
N ALA A 157 21.99 -14.63 -19.82
CA ALA A 157 20.60 -14.83 -20.22
C ALA A 157 20.03 -16.13 -19.64
N ALA A 158 20.82 -17.21 -19.58
CA ALA A 158 20.44 -18.45 -18.91
C ALA A 158 20.26 -18.24 -17.40
N TRP A 159 21.20 -17.55 -16.73
CA TRP A 159 21.06 -17.18 -15.31
C TRP A 159 19.84 -16.28 -15.03
N ARG A 160 19.51 -15.34 -15.93
CA ARG A 160 18.28 -14.54 -15.80
C ARG A 160 17.01 -15.37 -15.96
N ARG A 161 17.04 -16.42 -16.79
CA ARG A 161 15.92 -17.36 -16.94
C ARG A 161 15.81 -18.34 -15.78
N ASP A 162 16.93 -18.85 -15.28
CA ASP A 162 16.97 -19.93 -14.30
C ASP A 162 17.00 -19.44 -12.84
N GLY A 163 17.47 -18.22 -12.58
CA GLY A 163 17.87 -17.82 -11.23
C GLY A 163 16.83 -17.09 -10.38
N GLN A 164 16.14 -16.08 -10.92
CA GLN A 164 15.40 -15.13 -10.05
C GLN A 164 14.20 -14.43 -10.70
N ALA A 165 13.90 -14.65 -11.99
CA ALA A 165 12.82 -13.91 -12.65
C ALA A 165 11.44 -14.52 -12.36
N ALA A 166 11.23 -15.83 -12.57
CA ALA A 166 9.88 -16.39 -12.53
C ALA A 166 9.24 -16.40 -11.13
N GLU A 167 9.98 -16.84 -10.10
CA GLU A 167 9.44 -16.92 -8.73
C GLU A 167 9.29 -15.53 -8.10
N ALA A 168 10.27 -14.64 -8.27
CA ALA A 168 10.16 -13.27 -7.79
C ALA A 168 9.12 -12.45 -8.58
N GLN A 169 8.92 -12.71 -9.88
CA GLN A 169 7.82 -12.10 -10.65
C GLN A 169 6.47 -12.60 -10.18
N ALA A 170 6.33 -13.90 -9.91
CA ALA A 170 5.10 -14.47 -9.35
C ALA A 170 4.80 -13.88 -7.96
N GLU A 171 5.81 -13.70 -7.10
CA GLU A 171 5.66 -13.05 -5.80
C GLU A 171 5.27 -11.57 -5.94
N VAL A 172 5.89 -10.83 -6.87
CA VAL A 172 5.54 -9.43 -7.17
C VAL A 172 4.11 -9.32 -7.72
N GLU A 173 3.69 -10.23 -8.59
CA GLU A 173 2.32 -10.28 -9.11
C GLU A 173 1.31 -10.61 -8.01
N ALA A 174 1.62 -11.56 -7.12
CA ALA A 174 0.80 -11.87 -5.96
C ALA A 174 0.69 -10.67 -5.00
N LEU A 175 1.80 -9.98 -4.73
CA LEU A 175 1.79 -8.75 -3.92
C LEU A 175 0.97 -7.65 -4.59
N ARG A 176 1.08 -7.46 -5.90
CA ARG A 176 0.28 -6.48 -6.65
C ARG A 176 -1.21 -6.79 -6.58
N ALA A 177 -1.59 -8.06 -6.74
CA ALA A 177 -2.97 -8.50 -6.60
C ALA A 177 -3.50 -8.26 -5.17
N SER A 178 -2.68 -8.53 -4.15
CA SER A 178 -3.01 -8.26 -2.75
C SER A 178 -3.20 -6.75 -2.49
N VAL A 179 -2.30 -5.90 -3.00
CA VAL A 179 -2.43 -4.44 -2.90
C VAL A 179 -3.70 -3.96 -3.60
N GLN A 180 -4.02 -4.47 -4.79
CA GLN A 180 -5.22 -4.12 -5.51
C GLN A 180 -6.49 -4.52 -4.74
N GLN A 181 -6.51 -5.72 -4.15
CA GLN A 181 -7.61 -6.18 -3.30
C GLN A 181 -7.77 -5.25 -2.08
N LYS A 182 -6.68 -4.91 -1.39
CA LYS A 182 -6.72 -4.00 -0.23
C LYS A 182 -7.17 -2.60 -0.59
N ASN A 183 -6.79 -2.09 -1.76
CA ASN A 183 -7.28 -0.80 -2.24
C ASN A 183 -8.78 -0.84 -2.56
N ALA A 184 -9.29 -1.96 -3.12
CA ALA A 184 -10.72 -2.14 -3.34
C ALA A 184 -11.50 -2.24 -2.02
N GLU A 185 -10.98 -2.97 -1.03
CA GLU A 185 -11.54 -3.02 0.33
C GLU A 185 -11.55 -1.62 0.97
N TYR A 186 -10.45 -0.86 0.84
CA TYR A 186 -10.36 0.51 1.35
C TYR A 186 -11.41 1.43 0.71
N ALA A 187 -11.54 1.40 -0.62
CA ALA A 187 -12.53 2.20 -1.34
C ALA A 187 -13.97 1.85 -0.92
N ARG A 188 -14.24 0.57 -0.65
CA ARG A 188 -15.53 0.13 -0.12
C ARG A 188 -15.79 0.69 1.28
N TYR A 189 -14.83 0.59 2.19
CA TYR A 189 -14.98 1.16 3.54
C TYR A 189 -15.09 2.68 3.52
N GLU A 190 -14.45 3.34 2.55
CA GLU A 190 -14.60 4.78 2.36
C GLU A 190 -16.01 5.17 1.93
N ALA A 191 -16.61 4.41 0.99
CA ALA A 191 -18.01 4.60 0.63
C ALA A 191 -18.96 4.34 1.80
N GLU A 192 -18.76 3.25 2.56
CA GLU A 192 -19.56 2.95 3.76
C GLU A 192 -19.43 4.06 4.82
N ARG A 193 -18.24 4.62 5.01
CA ARG A 193 -18.01 5.79 5.89
C ARG A 193 -18.85 6.98 5.45
N ASP A 194 -18.84 7.30 4.16
CA ASP A 194 -19.54 8.46 3.63
C ASP A 194 -21.07 8.30 3.73
N ASP A 195 -21.59 7.08 3.51
CA ASP A 195 -22.99 6.73 3.76
C ASP A 195 -23.36 6.93 5.24
N PHE A 196 -22.52 6.43 6.17
CA PHE A 196 -22.75 6.65 7.61
C PHE A 196 -22.71 8.13 8.01
N ILE A 197 -21.86 8.94 7.38
CA ILE A 197 -21.82 10.39 7.62
C ILE A 197 -23.14 11.03 7.16
N ALA A 198 -23.63 10.66 5.97
CA ALA A 198 -24.90 11.15 5.45
C ALA A 198 -26.09 10.74 6.37
N ASP A 199 -26.08 9.52 6.88
CA ASP A 199 -27.09 9.04 7.83
C ASP A 199 -27.03 9.79 9.17
N ILE A 200 -25.83 10.07 9.69
CA ILE A 200 -25.66 10.89 10.89
C ILE A 200 -26.23 12.30 10.68
N GLU A 201 -26.01 12.90 9.52
CA GLU A 201 -26.57 14.21 9.19
C GLU A 201 -28.09 14.17 9.06
N ASN A 202 -28.65 13.13 8.46
CA ASN A 202 -30.09 12.90 8.39
C ASN A 202 -30.70 12.79 9.80
N LEU A 203 -30.14 11.92 10.64
CA LEU A 203 -30.60 11.72 12.02
C LEU A 203 -30.48 13.02 12.84
N LYS A 204 -29.40 13.79 12.69
CA LYS A 204 -29.26 15.10 13.34
C LYS A 204 -30.32 16.10 12.89
N ARG A 205 -30.78 16.04 11.64
CA ARG A 205 -31.88 16.87 11.13
C ARG A 205 -33.22 16.42 11.71
N GLU A 206 -33.45 15.11 11.81
CA GLU A 206 -34.66 14.56 12.42
C GLU A 206 -34.75 14.88 13.91
N ILE A 207 -33.65 14.73 14.67
CA ILE A 207 -33.59 15.11 16.08
C ILE A 207 -33.98 16.58 16.24
N ARG A 208 -33.37 17.50 15.47
CA ARG A 208 -33.70 18.93 15.53
C ARG A 208 -35.17 19.21 15.19
N ARG A 209 -35.76 18.45 14.26
CA ARG A 209 -37.18 18.58 13.91
C ARG A 209 -38.07 18.13 15.07
N ASN A 210 -37.75 17.00 15.69
CA ASN A 210 -38.48 16.46 16.83
C ASN A 210 -38.36 17.36 18.06
N GLU A 211 -37.17 17.90 18.35
CA GLU A 211 -36.96 18.88 19.41
C GLU A 211 -37.84 20.12 19.23
N ARG A 212 -37.86 20.70 18.02
CA ARG A 212 -38.76 21.83 17.70
C ARG A 212 -40.24 21.48 17.89
N GLN A 213 -40.64 20.26 17.54
CA GLN A 213 -42.01 19.81 17.73
C GLN A 213 -42.36 19.64 19.21
N VAL A 214 -41.44 19.07 20.01
CA VAL A 214 -41.59 18.98 21.47
C VAL A 214 -41.68 20.36 22.10
N ASP A 215 -40.82 21.29 21.71
CA ASP A 215 -40.83 22.66 22.22
C ASP A 215 -42.11 23.41 21.85
N ALA A 216 -42.61 23.21 20.63
CA ALA A 216 -43.91 23.77 20.21
C ALA A 216 -45.06 23.24 21.06
N ILE A 217 -45.12 21.92 21.33
CA ILE A 217 -46.13 21.31 22.19
C ILE A 217 -46.01 21.83 23.63
N ARG A 218 -44.79 21.92 24.17
CA ARG A 218 -44.53 22.47 25.51
C ARG A 218 -44.95 23.93 25.62
N ALA A 219 -44.63 24.74 24.62
CA ALA A 219 -45.04 26.15 24.58
C ALA A 219 -46.56 26.27 24.51
N GLN A 220 -47.21 25.47 23.67
CA GLN A 220 -48.67 25.44 23.55
C GLN A 220 -49.32 25.04 24.88
N SER A 221 -48.86 23.96 25.52
CA SER A 221 -49.40 23.53 26.81
C SER A 221 -49.19 24.58 27.91
N LYS A 222 -47.99 25.16 28.01
CA LYS A 222 -47.71 26.24 28.97
C LYS A 222 -48.57 27.48 28.73
N GLN A 223 -48.85 27.83 27.47
CA GLN A 223 -49.61 29.04 27.16
C GLN A 223 -51.13 28.84 27.29
N ARG A 224 -51.65 27.63 27.02
CA ARG A 224 -53.09 27.33 27.05
C ARG A 224 -53.57 26.80 28.39
N ASP A 225 -52.84 25.86 28.98
CA ASP A 225 -53.32 25.08 30.12
C ASP A 225 -52.94 25.73 31.45
N LEU A 226 -51.74 26.30 31.53
CA LEU A 226 -51.24 26.92 32.74
C LEU A 226 -52.09 28.10 33.27
N PRO A 227 -52.57 29.05 32.44
CA PRO A 227 -53.46 30.10 32.94
C PRO A 227 -54.81 29.54 33.38
N LYS A 228 -55.39 28.59 32.63
CA LYS A 228 -56.67 27.95 32.98
C LYS A 228 -56.59 27.17 34.28
N LEU A 229 -55.49 26.44 34.50
CA LEU A 229 -55.26 25.69 35.74
C LEU A 229 -55.05 26.64 36.93
N LYS A 230 -54.34 27.75 36.73
CA LYS A 230 -54.18 28.78 37.77
C LYS A 230 -55.50 29.45 38.12
N GLU A 231 -56.30 29.80 37.12
CA GLU A 231 -57.63 30.39 37.31
C GLU A 231 -58.54 29.43 38.08
N ARG A 232 -58.58 28.15 37.66
CA ARG A 232 -59.37 27.13 38.35
C ARG A 232 -58.90 26.85 39.77
N ALA A 233 -57.59 26.89 40.02
CA ALA A 233 -57.03 26.78 41.36
C ALA A 233 -57.44 27.98 42.24
N ALA A 234 -57.43 29.19 41.69
CA ALA A 234 -57.87 30.39 42.40
C ALA A 234 -59.39 30.35 42.69
N GLU A 235 -60.21 29.91 41.75
CA GLU A 235 -61.65 29.70 41.94
C GLU A 235 -61.93 28.67 43.04
N LEU A 236 -61.25 27.53 43.01
CA LEU A 236 -61.36 26.48 44.03
C LEU A 236 -60.93 26.99 45.41
N SER A 237 -59.84 27.75 45.50
CA SER A 237 -59.39 28.36 46.76
C SER A 237 -60.46 29.31 47.31
N LYS A 238 -61.02 30.17 46.46
CA LYS A 238 -62.08 31.10 46.84
C LYS A 238 -63.37 30.37 47.25
N SER A 239 -63.72 29.28 46.57
CA SER A 239 -64.87 28.46 46.94
C SER A 239 -64.63 27.74 48.27
N LEU A 240 -63.40 27.28 48.53
CA LEU A 240 -63.03 26.65 49.79
C LEU A 240 -63.08 27.67 50.93
N GLU A 241 -62.52 28.86 50.74
CA GLU A 241 -62.60 29.95 51.72
C GLU A 241 -64.05 30.34 52.01
N ALA A 242 -64.88 30.49 50.97
CA ALA A 242 -66.31 30.77 51.13
C ALA A 242 -67.02 29.64 51.87
N ALA A 243 -66.75 28.38 51.52
CA ALA A 243 -67.34 27.22 52.20
C ALA A 243 -66.88 27.14 53.67
N CYS A 244 -65.61 27.42 53.96
CA CYS A 244 -65.08 27.50 55.32
C CYS A 244 -65.72 28.65 56.11
N HIS A 245 -65.97 29.80 55.47
CA HIS A 245 -66.64 30.93 56.09
C HIS A 245 -68.10 30.60 56.41
N THR A 246 -68.84 30.02 55.46
CA THR A 246 -70.21 29.56 55.68
C THR A 246 -70.28 28.48 56.76
N LEU A 247 -69.32 27.56 56.76
CA LEU A 247 -69.20 26.55 57.81
C LEU A 247 -68.97 27.23 59.16
N ALA A 248 -68.03 28.17 59.26
CA ALA A 248 -67.74 28.91 60.48
C ALA A 248 -68.95 29.72 61.00
N GLU A 249 -69.74 30.35 60.12
CA GLU A 249 -70.97 31.06 60.49
C GLU A 249 -72.10 30.12 60.95
N SER A 250 -72.18 28.92 60.36
CA SER A 250 -73.22 27.95 60.67
C SER A 250 -72.91 27.08 61.90
N LEU A 251 -71.65 27.05 62.34
CA LEU A 251 -71.23 26.22 63.46
C LEU A 251 -71.44 26.96 64.79
N PRO A 252 -72.08 26.32 65.79
CA PRO A 252 -72.18 26.88 67.14
C PRO A 252 -70.79 27.04 67.76
N LEU A 253 -70.63 27.98 68.71
CA LEU A 253 -69.35 28.25 69.41
C LEU A 253 -68.68 26.98 69.97
N GLY A 254 -69.46 25.96 70.36
CA GLY A 254 -68.97 24.68 70.87
C GLY A 254 -68.57 23.64 69.82
N ALA A 255 -68.77 23.91 68.52
CA ALA A 255 -68.50 22.93 67.48
C ALA A 255 -67.03 22.48 67.37
N PRO A 256 -66.01 23.36 67.57
CA PRO A 256 -64.62 22.91 67.60
C PRO A 256 -64.32 21.91 68.73
N LEU A 257 -65.03 22.04 69.87
CA LEU A 257 -64.90 21.13 71.00
C LEU A 257 -65.57 19.78 70.71
N TRP A 258 -66.70 19.79 69.98
CA TRP A 258 -67.38 18.57 69.56
C TRP A 258 -66.66 17.83 68.43
N ALA A 259 -65.97 18.55 67.54
CA ALA A 259 -65.24 17.96 66.42
C ALA A 259 -64.03 17.11 66.88
N ASN A 260 -63.45 17.41 68.04
CA ASN A 260 -62.27 16.72 68.56
C ASN A 260 -62.45 16.28 70.04
N PRO A 261 -63.31 15.28 70.31
CA PRO A 261 -63.61 14.83 71.67
C PRO A 261 -62.40 14.24 72.39
N GLN A 262 -61.43 13.69 71.64
CA GLN A 262 -60.19 13.14 72.22
C GLN A 262 -59.29 14.22 72.80
N LEU A 263 -59.17 15.38 72.13
CA LEU A 263 -58.39 16.51 72.65
C LEU A 263 -59.07 17.12 73.89
N VAL A 264 -60.40 17.22 73.89
CA VAL A 264 -61.15 17.66 75.07
C VAL A 264 -60.96 16.70 76.24
N ALA A 265 -60.96 15.38 75.99
CA ALA A 265 -60.69 14.37 77.01
C ALA A 265 -59.25 14.47 77.56
N GLN A 266 -58.24 14.64 76.69
CA GLN A 266 -56.83 14.81 77.10
C GLN A 266 -56.60 16.06 77.93
N VAL A 267 -57.22 17.18 77.54
CA VAL A 267 -57.19 18.43 78.31
C VAL A 267 -57.90 18.25 79.65
N GLY A 268 -59.03 17.55 79.68
CA GLY A 268 -59.74 17.19 80.91
C GLY A 268 -58.90 16.34 81.85
N THR A 269 -58.21 15.31 81.35
CA THR A 269 -57.32 14.47 82.16
C THR A 269 -56.13 15.28 82.69
N ALA A 270 -55.47 16.08 81.85
CA ALA A 270 -54.35 16.92 82.27
C ALA A 270 -54.76 17.98 83.31
N LEU A 271 -55.94 18.57 83.17
CA LEU A 271 -56.50 19.49 84.16
C LEU A 271 -56.81 18.77 85.48
N SER A 272 -57.37 17.56 85.43
CA SER A 272 -57.67 16.77 86.63
C SER A 272 -56.41 16.35 87.40
N GLU A 273 -55.34 15.96 86.69
CA GLU A 273 -54.04 15.64 87.27
C GLU A 273 -53.39 16.87 87.93
N ALA A 274 -53.51 18.04 87.30
CA ALA A 274 -52.98 19.28 87.82
C ALA A 274 -53.74 19.79 89.07
N THR A 275 -55.05 19.58 89.15
CA THR A 275 -55.85 19.88 90.37
C THR A 275 -55.64 18.89 91.51
N GLY A 276 -55.15 17.67 91.22
CA GLY A 276 -54.87 16.64 92.22
C GLY A 276 -53.50 16.77 92.92
N ASN A 277 -52.60 17.61 92.42
CA ASN A 277 -51.26 17.80 92.97
C ASN A 277 -51.23 18.85 94.10
N ALA A 278 -50.50 18.53 95.17
CA ALA A 278 -50.56 19.12 96.52
C ALA A 278 -50.11 20.60 96.71
N ASN A 279 -50.22 21.46 95.71
CA ASN A 279 -50.06 22.91 95.87
C ASN A 279 -51.44 23.58 96.01
N HIS A 280 -51.95 23.63 97.25
CA HIS A 280 -53.31 24.13 97.59
C HIS A 280 -53.67 25.49 96.95
N LEU A 281 -52.70 26.41 96.83
CA LEU A 281 -52.90 27.75 96.23
C LEU A 281 -53.14 27.73 94.71
N LEU A 282 -52.53 26.82 93.96
CA LEU A 282 -52.74 26.70 92.51
C LEU A 282 -53.96 25.84 92.19
N ALA A 283 -54.24 24.84 93.05
CA ALA A 283 -55.41 23.99 92.92
C ALA A 283 -56.71 24.78 93.13
N GLU A 284 -56.79 25.67 94.12
CA GLU A 284 -57.98 26.51 94.35
C GLU A 284 -58.23 27.50 93.20
N GLU A 285 -57.19 28.16 92.69
CA GLU A 285 -57.29 29.07 91.53
C GLU A 285 -57.67 28.31 90.25
N MET A 286 -57.10 27.12 90.02
CA MET A 286 -57.50 26.27 88.90
C MET A 286 -58.93 25.75 89.04
N GLN A 287 -59.39 25.46 90.26
CA GLN A 287 -60.77 25.05 90.53
C GLN A 287 -61.76 26.20 90.24
N ASP A 288 -61.44 27.44 90.65
CA ASP A 288 -62.25 28.63 90.37
C ASP A 288 -62.27 28.94 88.86
N ILE A 289 -61.14 28.76 88.17
CA ILE A 289 -61.06 28.87 86.70
C ILE A 289 -61.90 27.78 86.02
N LEU A 290 -61.88 26.53 86.50
CA LEU A 290 -62.67 25.42 85.97
C LEU A 290 -64.18 25.62 86.16
N GLN A 291 -64.59 26.17 87.30
CA GLN A 291 -66.01 26.48 87.57
C GLN A 291 -66.52 27.63 86.70
N ARG A 292 -65.66 28.60 86.37
CA ARG A 292 -66.01 29.76 85.52
C ARG A 292 -65.76 29.52 84.03
N LEU A 293 -65.11 28.42 83.67
CA LEU A 293 -64.73 28.09 82.29
C LEU A 293 -65.93 27.90 81.35
N PRO A 294 -67.01 27.20 81.75
CA PRO A 294 -68.20 27.06 80.89
C PRO A 294 -68.81 28.41 80.55
N ASP A 295 -69.06 29.24 81.57
CA ASP A 295 -69.66 30.56 81.42
C ASP A 295 -68.73 31.52 80.65
N ARG A 296 -67.41 31.47 80.90
CA ARG A 296 -66.42 32.29 80.17
C ARG A 296 -66.24 31.92 78.71
N LEU A 297 -66.39 30.64 78.37
CA LEU A 297 -66.14 30.14 77.03
C LEU A 297 -67.38 30.22 76.13
N LEU A 298 -68.57 30.13 76.73
CA LEU A 298 -69.84 30.05 76.00
C LEU A 298 -70.68 31.34 76.12
N ASP A 299 -70.61 32.07 77.24
CA ASP A 299 -71.51 33.18 77.55
C ASP A 299 -70.83 34.56 77.67
N GLU A 300 -69.53 34.66 77.99
CA GLU A 300 -68.80 35.94 78.08
C GLU A 300 -68.09 36.34 76.77
N ALA A 301 -68.10 37.64 76.44
CA ALA A 301 -67.35 38.20 75.31
C ALA A 301 -65.82 38.05 75.51
N PRO A 302 -65.00 37.91 74.44
CA PRO A 302 -63.65 37.32 74.46
C PRO A 302 -62.54 38.17 75.12
N HIS A 303 -62.90 39.14 75.96
CA HIS A 303 -61.94 40.05 76.58
C HIS A 303 -62.04 39.99 78.11
N ALA A 304 -60.91 39.64 78.72
CA ALA A 304 -60.75 39.63 80.17
C ALA A 304 -61.11 41.01 80.77
N LYS A 305 -61.96 41.02 81.80
CA LYS A 305 -62.17 42.18 82.68
C LYS A 305 -61.48 41.91 84.03
N PRO A 306 -60.60 42.80 84.51
CA PRO A 306 -60.07 43.99 83.83
C PRO A 306 -59.13 43.61 82.66
N PRO A 307 -58.95 44.50 81.67
CA PRO A 307 -58.03 44.26 80.57
C PRO A 307 -56.61 44.03 81.12
N LEU A 308 -55.91 43.04 80.56
CA LEU A 308 -54.50 42.78 80.86
C LEU A 308 -53.70 44.09 80.72
N SER A 309 -52.84 44.38 81.70
CA SER A 309 -51.95 45.53 81.60
C SER A 309 -50.98 45.33 80.43
N ASP A 310 -50.45 46.42 79.88
CA ASP A 310 -49.58 46.34 78.70
C ASP A 310 -48.29 45.54 78.99
N SER A 311 -47.82 45.55 80.24
CA SER A 311 -46.70 44.70 80.68
C SER A 311 -47.04 43.20 80.67
N GLN A 312 -48.27 42.84 81.04
CA GLN A 312 -48.74 41.44 80.99
C GLN A 312 -48.94 40.96 79.55
N LYS A 313 -49.49 41.81 78.67
CA LYS A 313 -49.63 41.49 77.24
C LYS A 313 -48.27 41.22 76.60
N GLU A 314 -47.28 42.06 76.90
CA GLU A 314 -45.93 41.91 76.35
C GLU A 314 -45.23 40.64 76.88
N HIS A 315 -45.45 40.31 78.16
CA HIS A 315 -44.96 39.06 78.75
C HIS A 315 -45.53 37.82 78.05
N TYR A 316 -46.86 37.76 77.88
CA TYR A 316 -47.51 36.63 77.21
C TYR A 316 -47.18 36.57 75.71
N ARG A 317 -47.04 37.73 75.04
CA ARG A 317 -46.60 37.79 73.64
C ARG A 317 -45.20 37.19 73.46
N LYS A 318 -44.24 37.55 74.33
CA LYS A 318 -42.90 36.94 74.32
C LYS A 318 -42.94 35.43 74.61
N LYS A 319 -43.78 35.01 75.56
CA LYS A 319 -43.92 33.59 75.90
C LYS A 319 -44.51 32.77 74.74
N LEU A 320 -45.55 33.29 74.08
CA LEU A 320 -46.12 32.67 72.89
C LEU A 320 -45.14 32.64 71.71
N GLN A 321 -44.40 33.73 71.48
CA GLN A 321 -43.34 33.75 70.47
C GLN A 321 -42.27 32.68 70.72
N ASN A 322 -41.85 32.49 71.97
CA ASN A 322 -40.89 31.43 72.32
C ASN A 322 -41.46 30.02 72.12
N ILE A 323 -42.76 29.80 72.36
CA ILE A 323 -43.41 28.50 72.13
C ILE A 323 -43.58 28.25 70.63
N PHE A 324 -43.99 29.27 69.86
CA PHE A 324 -44.12 29.16 68.41
C PHE A 324 -42.76 28.98 67.73
N SER A 325 -41.70 29.65 68.20
CA SER A 325 -40.35 29.42 67.66
C SER A 325 -39.88 27.99 67.95
N GLN A 326 -40.19 27.44 69.13
CA GLN A 326 -39.90 26.03 69.44
C GLN A 326 -40.65 25.04 68.53
N TYR A 327 -41.85 25.38 68.06
CA TYR A 327 -42.62 24.55 67.12
C TYR A 327 -42.21 24.74 65.64
N ILE A 328 -41.73 25.94 65.27
CA ILE A 328 -41.25 26.24 63.92
C ILE A 328 -39.82 25.69 63.70
N ASP A 329 -39.00 25.63 64.77
CA ASP A 329 -37.63 25.11 64.75
C ASP A 329 -37.52 23.59 65.02
N THR A 330 -38.63 22.87 65.14
CA THR A 330 -38.63 21.42 64.87
C THR A 330 -38.74 21.22 63.35
N PRO A 331 -37.64 20.91 62.64
CA PRO A 331 -37.73 20.48 61.26
C PRO A 331 -38.59 19.21 61.21
N GLY A 332 -39.76 19.34 60.60
CA GLY A 332 -40.55 18.20 60.16
C GLY A 332 -39.69 17.32 59.27
N SER A 333 -39.26 16.19 59.83
CA SER A 333 -39.23 14.93 59.11
C SER A 333 -40.56 14.75 58.36
N GLY A 334 -40.47 14.57 57.04
CA GLY A 334 -41.47 14.05 56.10
C GLY A 334 -42.96 14.10 56.46
N PHE A 335 -43.75 14.79 55.64
CA PHE A 335 -44.41 14.19 54.47
C PHE A 335 -44.89 15.29 53.51
#